data_AF-S4PXN3-F1
#
_entry.id   AF-S4PXN3-F1
#
_cell.length_a   1.000
_cell.length_b   1.000
_cell.length_c   1.000
_cell.angle_alpha   90.00
_cell.angle_beta   90.00
_cell.angle_gamma   90.00
#
_symmetry.space_group_name_H-M   'P 1'
#
loop_
_entity.id
_entity.type
_entity.pdbx_description
1 polymer ?
#
loop_
_entity_poly.entity_id
_entity_poly.type
_entity_poly.pdbx_seq_one_letter_code
_entity_poly.pdbx_strand_id
1 'polypeptide(L)'
;MLLDRSGQGKVYQLISRRRFQQMEVLEGQNILVTVSGKKNRVRVYYLSWLKSKILRTDGANDQVERRNGWINVGELQGAVHFRIVKYERIKFLVIALKDSIEIYAWAPKPYHKFMAFKSFGDLQHRPLLVDLTIEEGTRLKVIYGSADGFHAVDLDTASVYDIYIPKH
;
A
#
# COMPACT_ATOMS: atom_id res chain seq x y z
N MET A 1 6.84 12.85 9.72
CA MET A 1 6.48 14.15 10.30
C MET A 1 6.63 15.17 9.18
N LEU A 2 5.54 15.76 8.68
CA LEU A 2 5.59 16.77 7.61
C LEU A 2 5.86 18.11 8.28
N LEU A 3 7.10 18.60 8.18
CA LEU A 3 7.52 19.88 8.72
C LEU A 3 7.22 20.98 7.70
N ASP A 4 6.49 22.00 8.15
CA ASP A 4 6.25 23.22 7.40
C ASP A 4 7.55 24.01 7.23
N ARG A 5 7.87 24.42 6.00
CA ARG A 5 9.04 25.26 5.67
C ARG A 5 8.81 26.76 6.00
N SER A 6 7.65 27.13 6.56
CA SER A 6 7.34 28.49 7.04
C SER A 6 8.10 28.93 8.30
N GLY A 7 8.90 28.05 8.92
CA GLY A 7 9.78 28.40 10.04
C GLY A 7 9.14 28.31 11.43
N GLN A 8 7.86 27.90 11.58
CA GLN A 8 7.23 27.74 12.90
C GLN A 8 7.14 26.30 13.44
N GLY A 9 7.50 25.28 12.65
CA GLY A 9 7.57 23.88 13.14
C GLY A 9 6.27 23.32 13.71
N LYS A 10 5.11 23.92 13.41
CA LYS A 10 3.82 23.51 13.96
C LYS A 10 3.46 22.09 13.50
N VAL A 11 3.21 21.22 14.47
CA VAL A 11 2.79 19.83 14.23
C VAL A 11 1.26 19.77 14.22
N TYR A 12 0.69 19.41 13.08
CA TYR A 12 -0.77 19.24 12.92
C TYR A 12 -1.16 17.77 13.04
N GLN A 13 -2.12 17.48 13.93
CA GLN A 13 -2.68 16.14 14.06
C GLN A 13 -3.71 15.87 12.95
N LEU A 14 -3.32 15.19 11.88
CA LEU A 14 -4.21 14.93 10.73
C LEU A 14 -5.17 13.75 10.93
N ILE A 15 -4.67 12.69 11.58
CA ILE A 15 -5.41 11.46 11.85
C ILE A 15 -5.12 11.05 13.30
N SER A 16 -6.19 10.92 14.09
CA SER A 16 -6.10 10.55 15.50
C SER A 16 -6.44 9.08 15.73
N ARG A 17 -5.99 8.53 16.86
CA ARG A 17 -6.38 7.20 17.37
C ARG A 17 -6.15 6.05 16.37
N ARG A 18 -5.12 6.17 15.54
CA ARG A 18 -4.77 5.15 14.55
C ARG A 18 -3.26 4.95 14.47
N ARG A 19 -2.81 3.73 14.73
CA ARG A 19 -1.42 3.31 14.55
C ARG A 19 -1.14 3.13 13.05
N PHE A 20 -0.01 3.62 12.58
CA PHE A 20 0.49 3.40 11.23
C PHE A 20 1.72 2.50 11.31
N GLN A 21 1.76 1.45 10.51
CA GLN A 21 2.90 0.53 10.42
C GLN A 21 3.74 0.83 9.18
N GLN A 22 3.08 1.12 8.07
CA GLN A 22 3.72 1.46 6.81
C GLN A 22 2.92 2.54 6.10
N MET A 23 3.61 3.43 5.38
CA MET A 23 3.02 4.56 4.67
C MET A 23 3.82 4.83 3.40
N GLU A 24 3.15 5.09 2.29
CA GLU A 24 3.77 5.46 1.01
C GLU A 24 2.91 6.49 0.27
N VAL A 25 3.55 7.55 -0.25
CA VAL A 25 2.88 8.66 -0.91
C VAL A 25 2.96 8.52 -2.42
N LEU A 26 1.83 8.68 -3.10
CA LEU A 26 1.76 8.79 -4.56
C LEU A 26 1.23 10.17 -4.91
N GLU A 27 2.14 11.14 -5.01
CA GLU A 27 1.80 12.54 -5.26
C GLU A 27 1.04 12.72 -6.58
N GLY A 28 1.47 12.02 -7.64
CA GLY A 28 0.80 12.06 -8.94
C GLY A 28 -0.62 11.49 -8.95
N GLN A 29 -1.01 10.72 -7.91
CA GLN A 29 -2.38 10.23 -7.72
C GLN A 29 -3.10 11.00 -6.61
N ASN A 30 -2.42 11.96 -5.95
CA ASN A 30 -2.95 12.69 -4.80
C ASN A 30 -3.41 11.74 -3.67
N ILE A 31 -2.66 10.66 -3.42
CA ILE A 31 -2.98 9.68 -2.39
C ILE A 31 -1.81 9.30 -1.47
N LEU A 32 -2.15 8.84 -0.28
CA LEU A 32 -1.28 8.21 0.69
C LEU A 32 -1.82 6.81 0.99
N VAL A 33 -1.04 5.78 0.70
CA VAL A 33 -1.37 4.38 0.99
C VAL A 33 -0.73 4.00 2.33
N THR A 34 -1.45 3.25 3.16
CA THR A 34 -0.98 2.91 4.51
C THR A 34 -1.38 1.49 4.90
N VAL A 35 -0.57 0.85 5.74
CA VAL A 35 -1.03 -0.22 6.62
C VAL A 35 -1.26 0.39 8.00
N SER A 36 -2.51 0.33 8.48
CA SER A 36 -2.88 1.06 9.69
C SER A 36 -4.07 0.46 10.45
N GLY A 37 -4.19 0.90 11.71
CA GLY A 37 -5.26 0.52 12.64
C GLY A 37 -5.08 -0.87 13.27
N LYS A 38 -5.98 -1.24 14.18
CA LYS A 38 -5.89 -2.50 14.96
C LYS A 38 -5.91 -3.77 14.10
N LYS A 39 -6.56 -3.72 12.94
CA LYS A 39 -6.71 -4.82 11.99
C LYS A 39 -5.65 -4.80 10.87
N ASN A 40 -4.65 -3.91 10.96
CA ASN A 40 -3.63 -3.69 9.93
C ASN A 40 -4.22 -3.65 8.51
N ARG A 41 -5.19 -2.75 8.29
CA ARG A 41 -5.86 -2.63 6.99
C ARG A 41 -5.04 -1.76 6.06
N VAL A 42 -5.04 -2.11 4.77
CA VAL A 42 -4.53 -1.23 3.72
C VAL A 42 -5.55 -0.14 3.44
N ARG A 43 -5.18 1.12 3.66
CA ARG A 43 -6.02 2.30 3.45
C ARG A 43 -5.37 3.31 2.52
N VAL A 44 -6.18 3.92 1.69
CA VAL A 44 -5.82 5.05 0.82
C VAL A 44 -6.47 6.30 1.37
N TYR A 45 -5.66 7.30 1.74
CA TYR A 45 -6.10 8.64 2.11
C TYR A 45 -5.88 9.59 0.94
N TYR A 46 -6.81 10.51 0.68
CA TYR A 46 -6.58 11.57 -0.30
C TYR A 46 -5.70 12.67 0.32
N LEU A 47 -4.59 13.02 -0.35
CA LEU A 47 -3.68 14.06 0.12
C LEU A 47 -4.37 15.43 0.15
N SER A 48 -5.29 15.70 -0.78
CA SER A 48 -6.11 16.91 -0.77
C SER A 48 -6.98 17.04 0.49
N TRP A 49 -7.49 15.93 1.02
CA TRP A 49 -8.23 15.91 2.29
C TRP A 49 -7.31 16.10 3.49
N LEU A 50 -6.10 15.53 3.47
CA LEU A 50 -5.10 15.78 4.52
C LEU A 50 -4.64 17.25 4.51
N LYS A 51 -4.44 17.82 3.32
CA LYS A 51 -4.05 19.22 3.13
C LYS A 51 -5.14 20.16 3.63
N SER A 52 -6.42 19.87 3.40
CA SER A 52 -7.51 20.72 3.89
C SER A 52 -7.57 20.79 5.42
N LYS A 53 -7.11 19.76 6.13
CA LYS A 53 -6.98 19.79 7.60
C LYS A 53 -5.86 20.66 8.12
N ILE A 54 -4.84 20.94 7.32
CA ILE A 54 -3.73 21.84 7.67
C ILE A 54 -4.13 23.29 7.40
N LEU A 55 -4.79 23.53 6.26
CA LEU A 55 -5.10 24.88 5.78
C LEU A 55 -6.30 25.55 6.45
N ARG A 56 -7.15 24.81 7.18
CA ARG A 56 -8.44 25.31 7.71
C ARG A 56 -8.50 25.40 9.24
N THR A 57 -7.35 25.54 9.89
CA THR A 57 -7.23 25.55 11.36
C THR A 57 -7.88 26.78 12.04
N ASP A 58 -8.47 27.72 11.28
CA ASP A 58 -9.17 28.92 11.80
C ASP A 58 -10.71 28.80 11.77
N GLY A 59 -11.26 27.73 12.35
CA GLY A 59 -12.63 27.75 12.89
C GLY A 59 -13.83 27.82 11.93
N ALA A 60 -13.69 27.45 10.64
CA ALA A 60 -14.82 27.47 9.70
C ALA A 60 -15.13 26.10 9.06
N ASN A 61 -16.29 25.55 9.44
CA ASN A 61 -17.09 24.47 8.83
C ASN A 61 -16.74 22.99 9.15
N ASP A 62 -17.44 22.47 10.16
CA ASP A 62 -17.62 21.04 10.56
C ASP A 62 -18.08 20.07 9.45
N GLN A 63 -18.45 20.58 8.28
CA GLN A 63 -19.05 19.74 7.23
C GLN A 63 -18.03 18.84 6.50
N VAL A 64 -16.74 19.23 6.44
CA VAL A 64 -15.69 18.44 5.76
C VAL A 64 -15.26 17.23 6.60
N GLU A 65 -15.40 17.31 7.93
CA GLU A 65 -15.12 16.18 8.83
C GLU A 65 -16.06 14.99 8.62
N ARG A 66 -17.26 15.22 8.06
CA ARG A 66 -18.29 14.20 7.87
C ARG A 66 -18.00 13.21 6.73
N ARG A 67 -17.10 13.55 5.79
CA ARG A 67 -16.68 12.62 4.73
C ARG A 67 -15.40 11.89 5.16
N ASN A 68 -15.44 10.56 5.18
CA ASN A 68 -14.25 9.74 5.34
C ASN A 68 -13.27 10.07 4.21
N GLY A 69 -12.16 10.75 4.53
CA GLY A 69 -11.09 11.08 3.59
C GLY A 69 -10.22 9.89 3.17
N TRP A 70 -10.73 8.67 3.37
CA TRP A 70 -10.03 7.44 3.12
C TRP A 70 -10.97 6.33 2.65
N ILE A 71 -10.39 5.37 1.93
CA ILE A 71 -11.03 4.12 1.53
C ILE A 71 -10.13 2.94 1.92
N ASN A 72 -10.71 1.76 2.17
CA ASN A 72 -9.91 0.53 2.27
C ASN A 72 -9.59 0.03 0.86
N VAL A 73 -8.44 -0.63 0.71
CA VAL A 73 -8.14 -1.43 -0.49
C VAL A 73 -8.71 -2.83 -0.25
N GLY A 74 -9.80 -3.15 -0.96
CA GLY A 74 -10.55 -4.39 -0.73
C GLY A 74 -11.05 -4.54 0.71
N GLU A 75 -11.38 -5.78 1.09
CA GLU A 75 -11.76 -6.17 2.45
C GLU A 75 -10.61 -6.90 3.17
N LEU A 76 -9.38 -6.45 2.94
CA LEU A 76 -8.18 -7.08 3.47
C LEU A 76 -7.92 -6.72 4.94
N GLN A 77 -7.43 -7.68 5.72
CA GLN A 77 -7.01 -7.51 7.12
C GLN A 77 -5.69 -8.25 7.35
N GLY A 78 -4.90 -7.78 8.31
CA GLY A 78 -3.64 -8.43 8.66
C GLY A 78 -2.54 -8.24 7.61
N ALA A 79 -2.53 -7.12 6.90
CA ALA A 79 -1.42 -6.79 6.02
C ALA A 79 -0.12 -6.65 6.82
N VAL A 80 0.92 -7.34 6.35
CA VAL A 80 2.25 -7.40 6.97
C VAL A 80 3.17 -6.37 6.32
N HIS A 81 3.15 -6.33 4.99
CA HIS A 81 3.97 -5.43 4.18
C HIS A 81 3.22 -5.11 2.88
N PHE A 82 3.46 -3.95 2.30
CA PHE A 82 3.10 -3.69 0.91
C PHE A 82 4.25 -3.03 0.16
N ARG A 83 4.18 -3.10 -1.17
CA ARG A 83 5.09 -2.39 -2.06
C ARG A 83 4.31 -1.87 -3.24
N ILE A 84 4.60 -0.63 -3.65
CA ILE A 84 4.03 -0.05 -4.86
C ILE A 84 5.12 -0.03 -5.93
N VAL A 85 4.81 -0.66 -7.06
CA VAL A 85 5.73 -0.76 -8.20
C VAL A 85 5.06 -0.14 -9.42
N LYS A 86 5.78 0.76 -10.09
CA LYS A 86 5.33 1.37 -11.34
C LYS A 86 5.96 0.61 -12.50
N TYR A 87 5.13 0.13 -13.42
CA TYR A 87 5.55 -0.41 -14.70
C TYR A 87 4.78 0.29 -15.81
N GLU A 88 5.51 0.89 -16.75
CA GLU A 88 4.95 1.77 -17.77
C GLU A 88 3.98 2.83 -17.18
N ARG A 89 2.70 2.77 -17.58
CA ARG A 89 1.63 3.66 -17.11
C ARG A 89 0.83 3.09 -15.94
N ILE A 90 1.11 1.85 -15.55
CA ILE A 90 0.37 1.12 -14.52
C ILE A 90 1.14 1.16 -13.20
N LYS A 91 0.42 1.24 -12.09
CA LYS A 91 0.98 1.08 -10.74
C LYS A 91 0.36 -0.13 -10.11
N PHE A 92 1.19 -1.02 -9.62
CA PHE A 92 0.79 -2.20 -8.88
C PHE A 92 1.02 -1.95 -7.40
N LEU A 93 0.03 -2.28 -6.58
CA LEU A 93 0.12 -2.35 -5.14
C LEU A 93 0.14 -3.83 -4.78
N VAL A 94 1.30 -4.33 -4.38
CA VAL A 94 1.51 -5.71 -3.93
C VAL A 94 1.46 -5.73 -2.41
N ILE A 95 0.65 -6.63 -1.85
CA ILE A 95 0.35 -6.68 -0.41
C ILE A 95 0.64 -8.09 0.08
N ALA A 96 1.57 -8.21 1.02
CA ALA A 96 1.76 -9.41 1.83
C ALA A 96 0.71 -9.44 2.94
N LEU A 97 -0.13 -10.46 2.95
CA LEU A 97 -0.95 -10.86 4.10
C LEU A 97 -0.23 -11.97 4.87
N LYS A 98 -0.84 -12.48 5.93
CA LYS A 98 -0.21 -13.49 6.78
C LYS A 98 0.14 -14.79 6.02
N ASP A 99 -0.76 -15.23 5.14
CA ASP A 99 -0.68 -16.52 4.47
C ASP A 99 -0.97 -16.39 2.95
N SER A 100 -1.00 -15.17 2.40
CA SER A 100 -1.28 -14.92 0.98
C SER A 100 -0.65 -13.61 0.49
N ILE A 101 -0.59 -13.45 -0.83
CA ILE A 101 -0.17 -12.21 -1.48
C ILE A 101 -1.29 -11.72 -2.40
N GLU A 102 -1.64 -10.44 -2.26
CA GLU A 102 -2.66 -9.78 -3.06
C GLU A 102 -2.03 -8.70 -3.94
N ILE A 103 -2.41 -8.64 -5.21
CA ILE A 103 -1.96 -7.64 -6.17
C ILE A 103 -3.16 -6.81 -6.63
N TYR A 104 -3.03 -5.50 -6.52
CA TYR A 104 -3.98 -4.54 -7.06
C TYR A 104 -3.31 -3.67 -8.11
N ALA A 105 -4.04 -3.30 -9.15
CA ALA A 105 -3.58 -2.35 -10.16
C ALA A 105 -4.33 -1.02 -10.03
N TRP A 106 -3.64 0.11 -10.22
CA TRP A 106 -4.26 1.43 -10.24
C TRP A 106 -5.12 1.60 -11.50
N ALA A 107 -6.43 1.76 -11.31
CA ALA A 107 -7.35 2.07 -12.39
C ALA A 107 -7.46 3.60 -12.58
N PRO A 108 -7.36 4.11 -13.83
CA PRO A 108 -7.60 5.52 -14.12
C PRO A 108 -9.06 5.91 -13.88
N LYS A 109 -9.40 7.17 -14.17
CA LYS A 109 -10.81 7.61 -14.17
C LYS A 109 -11.63 6.74 -15.15
N PRO A 110 -12.89 6.40 -14.84
CA PRO A 110 -13.70 6.95 -13.73
C PRO A 110 -13.46 6.31 -12.36
N TYR A 111 -12.76 5.17 -12.29
CA TYR A 111 -12.62 4.41 -11.04
C TYR A 111 -11.69 5.06 -10.02
N HIS A 112 -10.55 5.60 -10.48
CA HIS A 112 -9.58 6.35 -9.66
C HIS A 112 -9.22 5.66 -8.34
N LYS A 113 -8.97 4.35 -8.40
CA LYS A 113 -8.67 3.52 -7.22
C LYS A 113 -7.86 2.29 -7.61
N PHE A 114 -7.26 1.64 -6.61
CA PHE A 114 -6.67 0.32 -6.77
C PHE A 114 -7.78 -0.73 -6.94
N MET A 115 -7.70 -1.51 -8.01
CA MET A 115 -8.61 -2.61 -8.37
C MET A 115 -7.88 -3.93 -8.21
N ALA A 116 -8.55 -4.98 -7.73
CA ALA A 116 -7.96 -6.30 -7.60
C ALA A 116 -7.44 -6.79 -8.96
N PHE A 117 -6.24 -7.35 -8.98
CA PHE A 117 -5.59 -7.86 -10.19
C PHE A 117 -5.34 -9.36 -10.10
N LYS A 118 -4.60 -9.82 -9.08
CA LYS A 118 -4.33 -11.24 -8.81
C LYS A 118 -4.21 -11.49 -7.32
N SER A 119 -4.46 -12.73 -6.90
CA SER A 119 -4.30 -13.21 -5.54
C SER A 119 -3.59 -14.55 -5.58
N PHE A 120 -2.68 -14.76 -4.64
CA PHE A 120 -1.93 -16.00 -4.47
C PHE A 120 -2.08 -16.46 -3.01
N GLY A 121 -2.91 -17.47 -2.81
CA GLY A 121 -3.07 -18.17 -1.54
C GLY A 121 -2.20 -19.43 -1.45
N ASP A 122 -2.34 -20.15 -0.35
CA ASP A 122 -1.71 -21.46 -0.12
C ASP A 122 -0.19 -21.46 -0.34
N LEU A 123 0.46 -20.35 0.03
CA LEU A 123 1.91 -20.21 -0.06
C LEU A 123 2.58 -21.18 0.92
N GLN A 124 3.55 -21.95 0.42
CA GLN A 124 4.35 -22.87 1.24
C GLN A 124 5.07 -22.12 2.37
N HIS A 125 5.57 -20.92 2.07
CA HIS A 125 6.27 -20.07 3.03
C HIS A 125 5.48 -18.78 3.28
N ARG A 126 5.38 -18.38 4.55
CA ARG A 126 4.64 -17.17 4.94
C ARG A 126 5.38 -15.91 4.49
N PRO A 127 4.72 -15.00 3.75
CA PRO A 127 5.36 -13.78 3.27
C PRO A 127 5.50 -12.76 4.41
N LEU A 128 6.72 -12.24 4.58
CA LEU A 128 7.06 -11.18 5.54
C LEU A 128 7.32 -9.84 4.84
N LEU A 129 7.82 -9.91 3.60
CA LEU A 129 8.06 -8.77 2.72
C LEU A 129 7.73 -9.18 1.29
N VAL A 130 7.38 -8.21 0.45
CA VAL A 130 7.03 -8.41 -0.96
C VAL A 130 7.62 -7.32 -1.82
N ASP A 131 7.99 -7.68 -3.04
CA ASP A 131 8.30 -6.78 -4.14
C ASP A 131 7.71 -7.33 -5.46
N LEU A 132 7.67 -6.51 -6.48
CA LEU A 132 7.32 -6.90 -7.85
C LEU A 132 8.46 -6.53 -8.76
N THR A 133 9.02 -7.52 -9.45
CA THR A 133 10.04 -7.32 -10.47
C THR A 133 9.46 -7.56 -11.87
N ILE A 134 10.11 -6.96 -12.87
CA ILE A 134 9.85 -7.20 -14.27
C ILE A 134 11.11 -7.81 -14.88
N GLU A 135 11.01 -9.05 -15.32
CA GLU A 135 12.07 -9.75 -16.03
C GLU A 135 11.82 -9.72 -17.54
N GLU A 136 12.90 -9.75 -18.32
CA GLU A 136 12.87 -9.84 -19.79
C GLU A 136 11.94 -8.81 -20.47
N GLY A 137 11.76 -7.65 -19.82
CA GLY A 137 10.98 -6.53 -20.33
C GLY A 137 9.47 -6.62 -20.09
N THR A 138 8.87 -7.80 -19.89
CA THR A 138 7.41 -7.94 -19.74
C THR A 138 6.93 -8.94 -18.69
N ARG A 139 7.79 -9.83 -18.21
CA ARG A 139 7.39 -10.90 -17.29
C ARG A 139 7.36 -10.38 -15.86
N LEU A 140 6.16 -10.18 -15.34
CA LEU A 140 5.97 -9.78 -13.95
C LEU A 140 6.20 -10.98 -13.03
N LYS A 141 6.97 -10.77 -11.97
CA LYS A 141 7.14 -11.73 -10.88
C LYS A 141 7.00 -11.04 -9.54
N VAL A 142 6.23 -11.61 -8.63
CA VAL A 142 6.32 -11.23 -7.21
C VAL A 142 7.52 -11.92 -6.61
N ILE A 143 8.34 -11.18 -5.88
CA ILE A 143 9.34 -11.74 -4.98
C ILE A 143 8.84 -11.54 -3.56
N TYR A 144 8.92 -12.56 -2.73
CA TYR A 144 8.62 -12.43 -1.31
C TYR A 144 9.69 -13.07 -0.45
N GLY A 145 9.99 -12.41 0.67
CA GLY A 145 10.86 -12.96 1.70
C GLY A 145 10.03 -13.64 2.78
N SER A 146 10.49 -14.78 3.27
CA SER A 146 9.92 -15.52 4.38
C SER A 146 10.97 -15.68 5.49
N ALA A 147 10.63 -16.45 6.54
CA ALA A 147 11.61 -16.86 7.54
C ALA A 147 12.66 -17.85 6.99
N ASP A 148 12.33 -18.55 5.91
CA ASP A 148 13.13 -19.65 5.35
C ASP A 148 13.99 -19.21 4.15
N GLY A 149 13.70 -18.05 3.55
CA GLY A 149 14.46 -17.53 2.42
C GLY A 149 13.69 -16.55 1.54
N PHE A 150 14.05 -16.52 0.26
CA PHE A 150 13.39 -15.73 -0.79
C PHE A 150 12.76 -16.63 -1.83
N HIS A 151 11.55 -16.27 -2.23
CA HIS A 151 10.71 -17.05 -3.12
C HIS A 151 10.11 -16.13 -4.20
N ALA A 152 9.75 -16.69 -5.34
CA ALA A 152 9.07 -15.99 -6.41
C ALA A 152 7.72 -16.61 -6.74
N VAL A 153 6.81 -15.76 -7.21
CA VAL A 153 5.56 -16.15 -7.86
C VAL A 153 5.55 -15.56 -9.27
N ASP A 154 5.48 -16.42 -10.27
CA ASP A 154 5.31 -16.01 -11.65
C ASP A 154 3.84 -15.63 -11.92
N LEU A 155 3.59 -14.39 -12.35
CA LEU A 155 2.21 -13.90 -12.45
C LEU A 155 1.42 -14.56 -13.58
N ASP A 156 2.06 -15.08 -14.61
CA ASP A 156 1.37 -15.66 -15.76
C ASP A 156 0.96 -17.10 -15.47
N THR A 157 1.87 -17.87 -14.89
CA THR A 157 1.68 -19.30 -14.59
C THR A 157 1.14 -19.57 -13.19
N ALA A 158 1.18 -18.58 -12.30
CA ALA A 158 0.91 -18.74 -10.86
C ALA A 158 1.83 -19.77 -10.17
N SER A 159 2.96 -20.13 -10.78
CA SER A 159 3.93 -21.03 -10.18
C SER A 159 4.73 -20.34 -9.07
N VAL A 160 4.93 -21.06 -7.97
CA VAL A 160 5.72 -20.61 -6.82
C VAL A 160 7.00 -21.44 -6.75
N TYR A 161 8.14 -20.79 -6.56
CA TYR A 161 9.44 -21.46 -6.45
C TYR A 161 10.42 -20.68 -5.59
N ASP A 162 11.43 -21.37 -5.09
CA ASP A 162 12.47 -20.77 -4.26
C ASP A 162 13.53 -20.08 -5.13
N ILE A 163 13.84 -18.83 -4.80
CA ILE A 163 14.97 -18.10 -5.40
C ILE A 163 16.24 -18.41 -4.62
N TYR A 164 16.14 -18.36 -3.28
CA TYR A 164 17.26 -18.57 -2.40
C TYR A 164 16.81 -19.09 -1.04
N ILE A 165 17.36 -20.23 -0.65
CA ILE A 165 17.23 -20.80 0.69
C ILE A 165 18.64 -20.81 1.30
N PRO A 166 18.86 -20.13 2.45
CA PRO A 166 20.14 -20.18 3.14
C PRO A 166 20.53 -21.62 3.47
N LYS A 167 21.76 -22.01 3.15
CA LYS A 167 22.35 -23.28 3.61
C LYS A 167 23.05 -23.00 4.94
N HIS A 168 22.87 -23.89 5.91
CA HIS A 168 23.48 -23.82 7.24
C HIS A 168 25.00 -23.63 7.17
#